data_AF-X1LAR2-F1
#
_entry.id   AF-X1LAR2-F1
#
_cell.length_a   1.000
_cell.length_b   1.000
_cell.length_c   1.000
_cell.angle_alpha   90.00
_cell.angle_beta   90.00
_cell.angle_gamma   90.00
#
_symmetry.space_group_name_H-M   'P 1'
#
loop_
_entity.id
_entity.type
_entity.pdbx_description
1 polymer ?
#
loop_
_entity_poly.entity_id
_entity_poly.type
_entity_poly.pdbx_seq_one_letter_code
_entity_poly.pdbx_strand_id
1 'polypeptide(L)' 'MHTVTLIPGDGIGPEITQAARHCLEATGVKIKWEVVRAGTWAMEKYGSPLPSEVVESIKRN' A
#
# COMPACT_ATOMS: atom_id res chain seq x y z
N MET A 1 -2.67 7.68 16.51
CA MET A 1 -2.10 6.58 15.69
C MET A 1 -3.06 6.36 14.54
N HIS A 2 -2.58 6.45 13.30
CA HIS A 2 -3.42 6.35 12.10
C HIS A 2 -3.18 5.00 11.42
N THR A 3 -4.24 4.29 11.03
CA THR A 3 -4.11 3.14 10.12
C THR A 3 -4.20 3.67 8.71
N VAL A 4 -3.25 3.32 7.85
CA VAL A 4 -3.22 3.81 6.47
C VAL A 4 -3.00 2.62 5.55
N THR A 5 -3.89 2.49 4.56
CA THR A 5 -3.71 1.53 3.46
C THR A 5 -2.55 1.98 2.59
N LEU A 6 -1.56 1.10 2.41
CA LEU A 6 -0.38 1.31 1.58
C LEU A 6 -0.41 0.37 0.38
N ILE A 7 -0.41 0.95 -0.82
CA ILE A 7 -0.34 0.20 -2.07
C ILE A 7 1.03 0.52 -2.72
N PRO A 8 2.00 -0.41 -2.68
CA PRO A 8 3.33 -0.15 -3.23
C PRO A 8 3.37 0.04 -4.76
N GLY A 9 2.35 -0.46 -5.47
CA GLY A 9 2.29 -0.43 -6.93
C GLY A 9 3.29 -1.36 -7.61
N ASP A 10 3.55 -1.10 -8.90
CA ASP A 10 4.44 -1.87 -9.77
C ASP A 10 5.64 -1.02 -10.24
N GLY A 11 6.58 -1.64 -10.97
CA GLY A 11 7.77 -0.96 -11.49
C GLY A 11 8.67 -0.48 -10.35
N ILE A 12 9.01 0.81 -10.35
CA ILE A 12 9.79 1.45 -9.25
C ILE A 12 8.95 1.81 -8.02
N GLY A 13 7.64 1.51 -8.05
CA GLY A 13 6.69 1.84 -6.99
C GLY A 13 7.12 1.35 -5.60
N PRO A 14 7.52 0.08 -5.43
CA PRO A 14 7.95 -0.45 -4.14
C PRO A 14 9.12 0.31 -3.51
N GLU A 15 10.15 0.66 -4.29
CA GLU A 15 11.33 1.38 -3.83
C GLU A 15 10.98 2.81 -3.40
N ILE A 16 10.22 3.53 -4.23
CA ILE A 16 9.83 4.92 -3.95
C ILE A 16 8.83 4.98 -2.77
N THR A 17 7.93 4.01 -2.67
CA THR A 17 6.98 3.90 -1.55
C THR A 17 7.72 3.64 -0.24
N GLN A 18 8.75 2.81 -0.25
CA GLN A 18 9.58 2.58 0.93
C GLN A 18 10.33 3.86 1.34
N ALA A 19 10.89 4.59 0.39
CA ALA A 19 11.53 5.87 0.67
C ALA A 19 10.55 6.90 1.27
N ALA A 20 9.33 7.00 0.72
CA ALA A 20 8.28 7.85 1.27
C ALA A 20 7.90 7.48 2.71
N ARG A 21 7.84 6.18 3.04
CA ARG A 21 7.61 5.73 4.41
C ARG A 21 8.72 6.19 5.36
N HIS A 22 9.99 6.08 4.97
CA HIS A 22 11.10 6.55 5.81
C HIS A 22 11.00 8.06 6.07
N CYS A 23 10.63 8.86 5.07
CA CYS A 23 10.38 10.29 5.26
C CYS A 23 9.25 10.56 6.27
N LEU A 24 8.15 9.81 6.19
CA LEU A 24 7.04 9.93 7.13
C LEU A 24 7.43 9.50 8.54
N GLU A 25 8.15 8.38 8.68
CA GLU A 25 8.65 7.89 9.97
C GLU A 25 9.59 8.92 10.64
N ALA A 26 10.42 9.63 9.87
CA ALA A 26 11.30 10.69 10.36
C ALA A 26 10.55 11.89 10.97
N THR A 27 9.27 12.10 10.60
CA THR A 27 8.43 13.15 11.22
C THR A 27 7.97 12.80 12.64
N GLY A 28 8.09 11.53 13.05
CA GLY A 28 7.60 11.03 14.33
C GLY A 28 6.11 10.67 14.36
N VAL A 29 5.36 10.88 13.27
CA VAL A 29 3.95 10.46 13.17
C VAL A 29 3.82 8.94 13.35
N LYS A 30 2.84 8.52 14.15
CA LYS A 30 2.57 7.09 14.40
C LYS A 30 1.57 6.57 13.38
N ILE A 31 2.06 5.88 12.36
CA ILE A 31 1.26 5.22 11.33
C ILE A 31 1.37 3.71 11.46
N LYS A 32 0.23 3.02 11.42
CA LYS A 32 0.11 1.58 11.22
C LYS A 32 -0.17 1.34 9.73
N TRP A 33 0.79 0.77 9.03
CA TRP A 33 0.66 0.48 7.60
C TRP A 33 -0.11 -0.82 7.39
N GLU A 34 -1.20 -0.75 6.63
CA GLU A 34 -1.87 -1.92 6.09
C GLU A 34 -1.47 -2.09 4.63
N VAL A 35 -0.53 -3.00 4.36
CA VAL A 35 0.02 -3.18 3.01
C VAL A 35 -0.89 -4.11 2.21
N VAL A 36 -1.43 -3.60 1.11
CA VAL A 36 -2.21 -4.38 0.14
C VAL A 36 -1.59 -4.20 -1.25
N ARG A 37 -1.81 -5.15 -2.16
CA ARG A 37 -1.21 -5.12 -3.51
C ARG A 37 -2.28 -4.99 -4.57
N ALA A 38 -2.05 -4.07 -5.51
CA ALA A 38 -2.87 -3.82 -6.69
C ALA A 38 -1.95 -3.72 -7.91
N GLY A 39 -2.53 -3.69 -9.11
CA GLY A 39 -1.79 -3.57 -10.38
C GLY A 39 -1.39 -4.91 -10.97
N THR A 40 -0.27 -4.95 -11.71
CA THR A 40 0.20 -6.11 -12.45
C THR A 40 0.44 -7.30 -11.53
N TRP A 41 1.08 -7.08 -10.37
CA TRP A 41 1.28 -8.17 -9.42
C TRP A 41 -0.03 -8.81 -8.96
N ALA A 42 -1.05 -7.99 -8.71
CA ALA A 42 -2.36 -8.47 -8.29
C ALA A 42 -3.10 -9.19 -9.43
N MET A 43 -2.95 -8.70 -10.66
CA MET A 43 -3.46 -9.37 -11.86
C MET A 43 -2.85 -10.77 -12.03
N GLU A 44 -1.52 -10.89 -11.94
CA GLU A 44 -0.83 -12.17 -12.10
C GLU A 44 -1.22 -13.19 -11.03
N LYS A 45 -1.39 -12.73 -9.78
CA LYS A 45 -1.67 -13.62 -8.65
C LYS A 45 -3.16 -13.96 -8.49
N TYR A 46 -4.04 -13.00 -8.74
CA TYR A 46 -5.45 -13.08 -8.39
C TYR A 46 -6.40 -12.95 -9.59
N GLY A 47 -5.88 -12.75 -10.80
CA GLY A 47 -6.69 -12.56 -12.01
C GLY A 47 -7.46 -11.23 -12.06
N SER A 48 -7.16 -10.31 -11.16
CA SER A 48 -7.75 -8.97 -11.10
C SER A 48 -6.69 -7.94 -10.71
N PRO A 49 -6.61 -6.79 -11.40
CA PRO A 49 -5.68 -5.73 -11.03
C PRO A 49 -6.12 -5.00 -9.76
N LEU A 50 -7.38 -5.19 -9.34
CA LEU A 50 -7.95 -4.58 -8.15
C LEU A 50 -8.76 -5.63 -7.35
N PRO A 51 -8.08 -6.45 -6.54
CA PRO A 51 -8.75 -7.39 -5.63
C PRO A 51 -9.68 -6.69 -4.65
N SER A 52 -10.75 -7.38 -4.23
CA SER A 52 -11.72 -6.82 -3.26
C SER A 52 -11.06 -6.40 -1.94
N GLU A 53 -10.05 -7.14 -1.49
CA GLU A 53 -9.28 -6.81 -0.27
C GLU A 53 -8.68 -5.39 -0.30
N VAL A 54 -8.26 -4.91 -1.48
CA VAL A 54 -7.71 -3.56 -1.65
C VAL A 54 -8.80 -2.52 -1.41
N VAL A 55 -9.96 -2.72 -2.03
CA VAL A 55 -11.11 -1.81 -1.90
C VAL A 55 -11.65 -1.81 -0.48
N GLU A 56 -11.72 -2.97 0.16
CA GLU A 56 -12.16 -3.13 1.55
C GLU A 56 -11.18 -2.48 2.53
N SER A 57 -9.88 -2.58 2.27
CA SER A 57 -8.82 -1.90 3.03
C SER A 57 -9.00 -0.38 2.98
N ILE A 58 -9.14 0.18 1.77
CA ILE A 58 -9.32 1.62 1.57
C ILE A 58 -10.61 2.13 2.24
N LYS A 59 -11.70 1.37 2.18
CA LYS A 59 -12.97 1.79 2.81
C LYS A 59 -12.93 1.77 4.34
N ARG A 60 -12.09 0.92 4.92
CA ARG A 60 -12.00 0.74 6.38
C ARG A 60 -11.11 1.78 7.05
N ASN A 61 -10.11 2.29 6.34
CA ASN A 61 -9.04 3.15 6.87
C ASN A 61 -9.17 4.58 6.36
#